data_AF-A0A965T6L2-F1
#
_entry.id   AF-A0A965T6L2-F1
#
_cell.length_a   1.000
_cell.length_b   1.000
_cell.length_c   1.000
_cell.angle_alpha   90.00
_cell.angle_beta   90.00
_cell.angle_gamma   90.00
#
_symmetry.space_group_name_H-M   'P 1'
#
loop_
_entity.id
_entity.type
_entity.pdbx_description
1 polymer ?
#
loop_
_entity_poly.entity_id
_entity_poly.type
_entity_poly.pdbx_seq_one_letter_code
_entity_poly.pdbx_strand_id
1 'polypeptide(L)'
;MEMIDSISKNKIKLTEIPEEFLNNKEFILNLILKEPKIYKELPEKFKLDRDIIKIAFSKDYISLEHIPDSIKNDKTFILKLVRINPRLMDSSFRQKVKEMIIKKEIEFNGEDGFLNLIYFSEYAYDDGKALYLKLRNGNYTKIRRIEEESDTEFCQSPEFWGYFKDLGFYLVNINVVEGNDVYLISDLTGEKFHIHNSYPNISPDKKYLVYADGLNGFLDQFNGIEIFEISPHHIKSVYQKEFKYGEFYIFHSWKDNNSFLIKHDFDWETEGDDPQDKYMMVYKTNSSWDVKEFKK
;
A
#
# COMPACT_ATOMS: atom_id res chain seq x y z
N MET A 1 -25.36 -17.57 -21.30
CA MET A 1 -25.56 -17.37 -19.85
C MET A 1 -26.37 -18.49 -19.19
N GLU A 2 -27.47 -18.99 -19.81
CA GLU A 2 -28.32 -20.05 -19.22
C GLU A 2 -27.57 -21.32 -18.76
N MET A 3 -26.54 -21.74 -19.49
CA MET A 3 -25.73 -22.91 -19.11
C MET A 3 -24.91 -22.65 -17.84
N ILE A 4 -24.25 -21.49 -17.74
CA ILE A 4 -23.47 -21.09 -16.56
C ILE A 4 -24.39 -20.94 -15.34
N ASP A 5 -25.58 -20.34 -15.52
CA ASP A 5 -26.63 -20.27 -14.49
C ASP A 5 -27.10 -21.65 -14.01
N SER A 6 -27.17 -22.61 -14.91
CA SER A 6 -27.57 -23.98 -14.60
C SER A 6 -26.47 -24.71 -13.83
N ILE A 7 -25.21 -24.50 -14.19
CA ILE A 7 -24.05 -25.02 -13.44
C ILE A 7 -24.01 -24.41 -12.03
N SER A 8 -24.14 -23.08 -11.89
CA SER A 8 -24.10 -22.43 -10.58
C SER A 8 -25.24 -22.85 -9.65
N LYS A 9 -26.39 -23.23 -10.23
CA LYS A 9 -27.55 -23.78 -9.49
C LYS A 9 -27.45 -25.30 -9.28
N ASN A 10 -26.30 -25.92 -9.57
CA ASN A 10 -26.08 -27.36 -9.51
C ASN A 10 -27.10 -28.20 -10.32
N LYS A 11 -27.68 -27.63 -11.38
CA LYS A 11 -28.65 -28.32 -12.26
C LYS A 11 -27.97 -29.20 -13.30
N ILE A 12 -26.73 -28.88 -13.68
CA ILE A 12 -25.92 -29.59 -14.66
C ILE A 12 -24.51 -29.72 -14.08
N LYS A 13 -23.92 -30.92 -14.12
CA LYS A 13 -22.52 -31.13 -13.70
C LYS A 13 -21.55 -30.76 -14.82
N LEU A 14 -20.31 -30.41 -14.46
CA LEU A 14 -19.24 -30.18 -15.45
C LEU A 14 -19.04 -31.35 -16.42
N THR A 15 -19.20 -32.59 -15.95
CA THR A 15 -19.09 -33.80 -16.77
C THR A 15 -20.15 -33.93 -17.86
N GLU A 16 -21.22 -33.14 -17.77
CA GLU A 16 -22.32 -33.10 -18.75
C GLU A 16 -22.13 -31.96 -19.77
N ILE A 17 -21.12 -31.12 -19.60
CA ILE A 17 -20.84 -29.99 -20.49
C ILE A 17 -20.01 -30.48 -21.70
N PRO A 18 -20.40 -30.13 -22.94
CA PRO A 18 -19.62 -30.50 -24.12
C PRO A 18 -18.18 -30.01 -24.03
N GLU A 19 -17.25 -30.85 -24.48
CA GLU A 19 -15.81 -30.62 -24.33
C GLU A 19 -15.33 -29.32 -25.00
N GLU A 20 -16.00 -28.89 -26.08
CA GLU A 20 -15.75 -27.62 -26.77
C GLU A 20 -15.87 -26.40 -25.85
N PHE A 21 -16.85 -26.39 -24.94
CA PHE A 21 -17.02 -25.33 -23.95
C PHE A 21 -15.96 -25.44 -22.86
N LEU A 22 -15.70 -26.67 -22.38
CA LEU A 22 -14.67 -26.91 -21.39
C LEU A 22 -13.27 -26.58 -21.89
N ASN A 23 -13.07 -26.52 -23.21
CA ASN A 23 -11.81 -26.12 -23.83
C ASN A 23 -11.71 -24.63 -24.17
N ASN A 24 -12.80 -23.86 -24.03
CA ASN A 24 -12.89 -22.44 -24.36
C ASN A 24 -12.55 -21.55 -23.14
N LYS A 25 -11.47 -20.76 -23.23
CA LYS A 25 -11.01 -19.90 -22.13
C LYS A 25 -12.04 -18.85 -21.71
N GLU A 26 -12.74 -18.23 -22.66
CA GLU A 26 -13.74 -17.20 -22.36
C GLU A 26 -14.94 -17.79 -21.61
N PHE A 27 -15.38 -18.99 -22.00
CA PHE A 27 -16.41 -19.73 -21.27
C PHE A 27 -15.95 -20.02 -19.82
N ILE A 28 -14.72 -20.50 -19.63
CA ILE A 28 -14.18 -20.79 -18.29
C ILE A 28 -14.03 -19.51 -17.46
N LEU A 29 -13.59 -18.39 -18.03
CA LEU A 29 -13.50 -17.10 -17.34
C LEU A 29 -14.87 -16.63 -16.85
N ASN A 30 -15.90 -16.70 -17.71
CA ASN A 30 -17.27 -16.36 -17.32
C ASN A 30 -17.83 -17.30 -16.27
N LEU A 31 -17.50 -18.59 -16.35
CA LEU A 31 -17.93 -19.59 -15.37
C LEU A 31 -17.27 -19.36 -14.01
N ILE A 32 -15.95 -19.16 -13.96
CA ILE A 32 -15.21 -18.97 -12.70
C ILE A 32 -15.58 -17.63 -12.02
N LEU A 33 -15.94 -16.59 -12.79
CA LEU A 33 -16.46 -15.33 -12.25
C LEU A 33 -17.78 -15.53 -11.49
N LYS A 34 -18.64 -16.44 -11.96
CA LYS A 34 -19.95 -16.70 -11.36
C LYS A 34 -19.92 -17.79 -10.28
N GLU A 35 -19.10 -18.81 -10.49
CA GLU A 35 -19.03 -20.01 -9.66
C GLU A 35 -17.57 -20.42 -9.39
N PRO A 36 -16.84 -19.68 -8.52
CA PRO A 36 -15.40 -19.88 -8.39
C PRO A 36 -15.01 -21.21 -7.73
N LYS A 37 -15.94 -21.88 -7.03
CA LYS A 37 -15.71 -23.21 -6.43
C LYS A 37 -15.37 -24.30 -7.46
N ILE A 38 -15.75 -24.07 -8.72
CA ILE A 38 -15.58 -25.01 -9.82
C ILE A 38 -14.11 -25.18 -10.25
N TYR A 39 -13.20 -24.31 -9.79
CA TYR A 39 -11.78 -24.36 -10.10
C TYR A 39 -11.17 -25.76 -9.97
N LYS A 40 -11.52 -26.49 -8.91
CA LYS A 40 -10.96 -27.82 -8.62
C LYS A 40 -11.34 -28.88 -9.67
N GLU A 41 -12.45 -28.64 -10.38
CA GLU A 41 -13.01 -29.52 -11.39
C GLU A 41 -12.65 -29.07 -12.82
N LEU A 42 -12.00 -27.92 -12.99
CA LEU A 42 -11.56 -27.44 -14.30
C LEU A 42 -10.51 -28.36 -14.93
N PRO A 43 -10.41 -28.40 -16.27
CA PRO A 43 -9.30 -29.05 -16.95
C PRO A 43 -7.94 -28.50 -16.49
N GLU A 44 -6.93 -29.37 -16.38
CA GLU A 44 -5.60 -29.02 -15.83
C GLU A 44 -4.96 -27.79 -16.49
N LYS A 45 -5.15 -27.61 -17.81
CA LYS A 45 -4.64 -26.45 -18.53
C LYS A 45 -5.13 -25.11 -17.97
N PHE A 46 -6.34 -25.08 -17.39
CA PHE A 46 -6.94 -23.88 -16.80
C PHE A 46 -6.58 -23.70 -15.32
N LYS A 47 -6.19 -24.78 -14.62
CA LYS A 47 -5.61 -24.70 -13.27
C LYS A 47 -4.21 -24.07 -13.25
N LEU A 48 -3.57 -23.96 -14.42
CA LEU A 48 -2.31 -23.25 -14.60
C LEU A 48 -2.50 -21.81 -15.09
N ASP A 49 -3.72 -21.42 -15.44
CA ASP A 49 -4.02 -20.09 -15.96
C ASP A 49 -4.07 -19.06 -14.83
N ARG A 50 -3.22 -18.05 -14.92
CA ARG A 50 -3.03 -17.04 -13.88
C ARG A 50 -4.27 -16.18 -13.62
N ASP A 51 -5.08 -15.92 -14.64
CA ASP A 51 -6.27 -15.08 -14.49
C ASP A 51 -7.38 -15.87 -13.79
N ILE A 52 -7.54 -17.13 -14.16
CA ILE A 52 -8.49 -18.05 -13.52
C ILE A 52 -8.12 -18.26 -12.05
N ILE A 53 -6.83 -18.49 -11.75
CA ILE A 53 -6.36 -18.61 -10.36
C ILE A 53 -6.68 -17.34 -9.58
N LYS A 54 -6.37 -16.15 -10.10
CA LYS A 54 -6.66 -14.87 -9.41
C LYS A 54 -8.14 -14.71 -9.09
N ILE A 55 -9.04 -15.03 -10.03
CA ILE A 55 -10.49 -14.92 -9.83
C ILE A 55 -10.96 -15.91 -8.77
N ALA A 56 -10.52 -17.17 -8.85
CA ALA A 56 -10.87 -18.18 -7.85
C ALA A 56 -10.34 -17.82 -6.45
N PHE A 57 -9.12 -17.27 -6.39
CA PHE A 57 -8.43 -16.89 -5.15
C PHE A 57 -9.05 -15.64 -4.51
N SER A 58 -9.49 -14.66 -5.29
CA SER A 58 -10.10 -13.41 -4.77
C SER A 58 -11.45 -13.60 -4.09
N LYS A 59 -12.08 -14.76 -4.30
CA LYS A 59 -13.40 -15.09 -3.77
C LYS A 59 -13.35 -16.13 -2.65
N ASP A 60 -12.17 -16.40 -2.06
CA ASP A 60 -11.96 -17.35 -0.96
C ASP A 60 -12.29 -18.83 -1.27
N TYR A 61 -12.48 -19.20 -2.54
CA TYR A 61 -12.87 -20.57 -2.90
C TYR A 61 -11.69 -21.54 -3.04
N ILE A 62 -10.49 -21.00 -3.26
CA ILE A 62 -9.25 -21.77 -3.30
C ILE A 62 -8.21 -21.15 -2.37
N SER A 63 -7.42 -22.01 -1.75
CA SER A 63 -6.23 -21.67 -0.96
C SER A 63 -4.96 -22.03 -1.73
N LEU A 64 -3.80 -21.65 -1.20
CA LEU A 64 -2.51 -21.98 -1.80
C LEU A 64 -2.33 -23.49 -2.04
N GLU A 65 -2.92 -24.38 -1.22
CA GLU A 65 -2.79 -25.83 -1.39
C GLU A 65 -3.37 -26.35 -2.71
N HIS A 66 -4.36 -25.64 -3.28
CA HIS A 66 -5.03 -25.98 -4.53
C HIS A 66 -4.29 -25.48 -5.78
N ILE A 67 -3.28 -24.64 -5.59
CA ILE A 67 -2.47 -24.09 -6.68
C ILE A 67 -1.37 -25.09 -7.04
N PRO A 68 -1.14 -25.39 -8.33
CA PRO A 68 -0.05 -26.29 -8.75
C PRO A 68 1.33 -25.79 -8.30
N ASP A 69 2.24 -26.71 -7.96
CA ASP A 69 3.57 -26.34 -7.44
C ASP A 69 4.40 -25.53 -8.45
N SER A 70 4.19 -25.74 -9.75
CA SER A 70 4.79 -24.93 -10.82
C SER A 70 4.43 -23.44 -10.70
N ILE A 71 3.22 -23.13 -10.23
CA ILE A 71 2.74 -21.77 -9.98
C ILE A 71 3.18 -21.28 -8.60
N LYS A 72 3.18 -22.14 -7.57
CA LYS A 72 3.70 -21.80 -6.22
C LYS A 72 5.17 -21.40 -6.23
N ASN A 73 5.94 -21.90 -7.19
CA ASN A 73 7.35 -21.55 -7.35
C ASN A 73 7.55 -20.21 -8.08
N ASP A 74 6.52 -19.65 -8.71
CA ASP A 74 6.54 -18.28 -9.24
C ASP A 74 6.30 -17.28 -8.09
N LYS A 75 7.40 -16.79 -7.55
CA LYS A 75 7.43 -15.83 -6.43
C LYS A 75 6.64 -14.56 -6.74
N THR A 76 6.77 -14.03 -7.96
CA THR A 76 6.11 -12.79 -8.38
C THR A 76 4.61 -12.96 -8.46
N PHE A 77 4.14 -14.10 -8.99
CA PHE A 77 2.71 -14.36 -9.09
C PHE A 77 2.08 -14.65 -7.73
N ILE A 78 2.76 -15.41 -6.88
CA ILE A 78 2.27 -15.72 -5.54
C ILE A 78 2.10 -14.46 -4.69
N LEU A 79 3.04 -13.50 -4.78
CA LEU A 79 2.87 -12.21 -4.12
C LEU A 79 1.65 -11.42 -4.59
N LYS A 80 1.29 -11.53 -5.87
CA LYS A 80 0.06 -10.89 -6.39
C LYS A 80 -1.18 -11.52 -5.76
N LEU A 81 -1.24 -12.85 -5.65
CA LEU A 81 -2.37 -13.56 -5.01
C LEU A 81 -2.49 -13.20 -3.53
N VAL A 82 -1.36 -13.08 -2.87
CA VAL A 82 -1.28 -12.71 -1.47
C VAL A 82 -1.84 -11.30 -1.21
N ARG A 83 -1.54 -10.33 -2.08
CA ARG A 83 -2.12 -8.97 -2.00
C ARG A 83 -3.64 -8.97 -2.23
N ILE A 84 -4.15 -9.92 -3.03
CA ILE A 84 -5.59 -10.09 -3.24
C ILE A 84 -6.27 -10.58 -1.97
N ASN A 85 -5.66 -11.53 -1.27
CA ASN A 85 -6.23 -12.06 -0.04
C ASN A 85 -5.17 -12.51 0.99
N PRO A 86 -4.78 -11.59 1.90
CA PRO A 86 -3.87 -11.84 3.01
C PRO A 86 -4.26 -13.00 3.94
N ARG A 87 -5.57 -13.25 4.10
CA ARG A 87 -6.10 -14.20 5.10
C ARG A 87 -5.88 -15.66 4.71
N LEU A 88 -5.64 -15.92 3.43
CA LEU A 88 -5.42 -17.26 2.90
C LEU A 88 -3.98 -17.77 3.10
N MET A 89 -3.11 -16.96 3.70
CA MET A 89 -1.76 -17.38 4.08
C MET A 89 -1.71 -17.93 5.51
N ASP A 90 -1.35 -19.20 5.63
CA ASP A 90 -0.97 -19.77 6.92
C ASP A 90 0.35 -19.18 7.46
N SER A 91 0.69 -19.54 8.70
CA SER A 91 1.90 -19.06 9.37
C SER A 91 3.19 -19.49 8.65
N SER A 92 3.21 -20.70 8.10
CA SER A 92 4.37 -21.25 7.36
C SER A 92 4.68 -20.41 6.12
N PHE A 93 3.65 -20.07 5.35
CA PHE A 93 3.79 -19.30 4.14
C PHE A 93 4.14 -17.83 4.42
N ARG A 94 3.59 -17.24 5.49
CA ARG A 94 4.00 -15.90 5.98
C ARG A 94 5.48 -15.86 6.33
N GLN A 95 5.98 -16.89 7.03
CA GLN A 95 7.39 -17.00 7.37
C GLN A 95 8.27 -17.10 6.12
N LYS A 96 7.87 -17.90 5.12
CA LYS A 96 8.58 -17.99 3.83
C LYS A 96 8.67 -16.63 3.13
N VAL A 97 7.57 -15.87 3.08
CA VAL A 97 7.59 -14.52 2.48
C VAL A 97 8.49 -13.57 3.28
N LYS A 98 8.44 -13.61 4.62
CA LYS A 98 9.35 -12.81 5.48
C LYS A 98 10.82 -13.11 5.16
N GLU A 99 11.17 -14.38 5.00
CA GLU A 99 12.54 -14.79 4.61
C GLU A 99 12.93 -14.31 3.22
N MET A 100 12.01 -14.36 2.25
CA MET A 100 12.26 -13.85 0.90
C MET A 100 12.51 -12.34 0.88
N ILE A 101 11.78 -11.57 1.70
CA ILE A 101 12.02 -10.13 1.89
C ILE A 101 13.42 -9.91 2.49
N ILE A 102 13.76 -10.62 3.58
CA ILE A 102 15.07 -10.50 4.25
C ILE A 102 16.22 -10.84 3.29
N LYS A 103 16.05 -11.87 2.45
CA LYS A 103 17.02 -12.30 1.44
C LYS A 103 17.03 -11.41 0.18
N LYS A 104 16.19 -10.38 0.11
CA LYS A 104 16.02 -9.49 -1.05
C LYS A 104 15.66 -10.23 -2.34
N GLU A 105 14.94 -11.33 -2.22
CA GLU A 105 14.41 -12.09 -3.36
C GLU A 105 13.11 -11.48 -3.91
N ILE A 106 12.55 -10.54 -3.15
CA ILE A 106 11.36 -9.76 -3.48
C ILE A 106 11.75 -8.30 -3.35
N GLU A 107 11.41 -7.51 -4.36
CA GLU A 107 11.51 -6.06 -4.27
C GLU A 107 10.52 -5.53 -3.24
N PHE A 108 11.06 -4.91 -2.19
CA PHE A 108 10.30 -4.35 -1.09
C PHE A 108 10.91 -2.98 -0.75
N ASN A 109 10.20 -1.92 -1.15
CA ASN A 109 10.60 -0.53 -0.95
C ASN A 109 10.05 0.08 0.35
N GLY A 110 9.26 -0.68 1.12
CA GLY A 110 8.66 -0.22 2.38
C GLY A 110 7.31 0.47 2.22
N GLU A 111 6.80 0.65 1.01
CA GLU A 111 5.48 1.28 0.76
C GLU A 111 4.35 0.25 0.66
N ASP A 112 4.69 -1.03 0.50
CA ASP A 112 3.70 -2.11 0.45
C ASP A 112 3.21 -2.45 1.86
N GLY A 113 2.05 -1.90 2.24
CA GLY A 113 1.48 -2.08 3.57
C GLY A 113 1.23 -3.54 3.96
N PHE A 114 0.97 -4.40 2.97
CA PHE A 114 0.81 -5.82 3.19
C PHE A 114 2.15 -6.51 3.51
N LEU A 115 3.19 -6.26 2.71
CA LEU A 115 4.53 -6.81 2.97
C LEU A 115 5.11 -6.28 4.28
N ASN A 116 4.80 -5.03 4.63
CA ASN A 116 5.12 -4.46 5.94
C ASN A 116 4.50 -5.28 7.09
N LEU A 117 3.21 -5.66 7.01
CA LEU A 117 2.58 -6.50 8.04
C LEU A 117 3.24 -7.88 8.19
N ILE A 118 3.75 -8.46 7.10
CA ILE A 118 4.52 -9.71 7.18
C ILE A 118 5.87 -9.45 7.85
N TYR A 119 6.62 -8.46 7.34
CA TYR A 119 7.98 -8.18 7.76
C TYR A 119 8.04 -7.80 9.25
N PHE A 120 7.09 -6.99 9.69
CA PHE A 120 6.94 -6.51 11.06
C PHE A 120 5.86 -7.27 11.86
N SER A 121 5.59 -8.54 11.51
CA SER A 121 4.54 -9.37 12.15
C SER A 121 4.70 -9.58 13.67
N GLU A 122 5.88 -9.27 14.23
CA GLU A 122 6.13 -9.27 15.69
C GLU A 122 5.61 -8.01 16.40
N TYR A 123 5.35 -6.95 15.64
CA TYR A 123 5.03 -5.60 16.11
C TYR A 123 3.65 -5.13 15.67
N ALA A 124 3.16 -5.61 14.52
CA ALA A 124 1.87 -5.21 13.99
C ALA A 124 1.11 -6.40 13.42
N TYR A 125 -0.21 -6.38 13.56
CA TYR A 125 -1.09 -7.31 12.85
C TYR A 125 -2.42 -6.63 12.54
N ASP A 126 -3.16 -7.22 11.61
CA ASP A 126 -4.46 -6.75 11.18
C ASP A 126 -5.46 -7.92 11.18
N ASP A 127 -6.59 -7.76 11.85
CA ASP A 127 -7.63 -8.79 11.99
C ASP A 127 -8.81 -8.62 11.03
N GLY A 128 -8.77 -7.64 10.14
CA GLY A 128 -9.90 -7.26 9.30
C GLY A 128 -10.79 -6.16 9.86
N LYS A 129 -10.75 -5.90 11.17
CA LYS A 129 -11.56 -4.89 11.85
C LYS A 129 -10.73 -3.75 12.42
N ALA A 130 -9.46 -3.99 12.73
CA ALA A 130 -8.54 -2.98 13.19
C ALA A 130 -7.09 -3.37 12.86
N LEU A 131 -6.25 -2.34 12.72
CA LEU A 131 -4.80 -2.45 12.76
C LEU A 131 -4.34 -2.38 14.22
N TYR A 132 -3.55 -3.34 14.67
CA TYR A 132 -2.99 -3.41 16.02
C TYR A 132 -1.49 -3.19 15.98
N LEU A 133 -1.01 -2.31 16.86
CA LEU A 133 0.40 -1.94 16.96
C LEU A 133 0.88 -2.18 18.39
N LYS A 134 1.94 -2.98 18.52
CA LYS A 134 2.49 -3.39 19.81
C LYS A 134 3.27 -2.24 20.45
N LEU A 135 2.89 -1.87 21.66
CA LEU A 135 3.63 -0.91 22.46
C LEU A 135 4.80 -1.59 23.18
N ARG A 136 5.79 -0.81 23.63
CA ARG A 136 6.96 -1.35 24.36
C ARG A 136 6.60 -2.08 25.65
N ASN A 137 5.48 -1.72 26.27
CA ASN A 137 4.97 -2.41 27.46
C ASN A 137 4.33 -3.78 27.15
N GLY A 138 4.28 -4.20 25.88
CA GLY A 138 3.71 -5.46 25.42
C GLY A 138 2.22 -5.40 25.10
N ASN A 139 1.52 -4.33 25.48
CA ASN A 139 0.12 -4.09 25.10
C ASN A 139 0.02 -3.65 23.64
N TYR A 140 -1.20 -3.56 23.11
CA TYR A 140 -1.46 -3.05 21.77
C TYR A 140 -2.28 -1.76 21.83
N THR A 141 -1.85 -0.76 21.06
CA THR A 141 -2.78 0.27 20.58
C THR A 141 -3.45 -0.22 19.29
N LYS A 142 -4.60 0.34 18.94
CA LYS A 142 -5.31 -0.06 17.73
C LYS A 142 -5.98 1.09 17.01
N ILE A 143 -6.05 0.97 15.70
CA ILE A 143 -6.78 1.89 14.82
C ILE A 143 -7.89 1.07 14.17
N ARG A 144 -9.14 1.41 14.49
CA ARG A 144 -10.31 0.69 13.97
C ARG A 144 -10.53 1.01 12.49
N ARG A 145 -10.98 0.01 11.74
CA ARG A 145 -11.67 0.24 10.48
C ARG A 145 -13.06 0.76 10.76
N ILE A 146 -13.48 1.69 9.93
CA ILE A 146 -14.83 2.25 9.92
C ILE A 146 -15.29 2.10 8.48
N GLU A 147 -16.29 1.25 8.29
CA GLU A 147 -16.94 1.06 7.00
C GLU A 147 -17.98 2.17 6.83
N GLU A 148 -18.23 2.56 5.58
CA GLU A 148 -19.26 3.54 5.24
C GLU A 148 -20.64 3.00 5.65
N GLU A 149 -21.24 3.59 6.68
CA GLU A 149 -22.67 3.42 6.95
C GLU A 149 -23.45 4.38 6.06
N SER A 150 -24.64 3.98 5.60
CA SER A 150 -25.42 4.68 4.55
C SER A 150 -25.71 6.16 4.81
N ASP A 151 -25.53 6.63 6.05
CA ASP A 151 -25.83 7.97 6.51
C ASP A 151 -24.60 8.75 7.02
N THR A 152 -23.38 8.18 6.91
CA THR A 152 -22.13 8.86 7.29
C THR A 152 -21.13 8.85 6.14
N GLU A 153 -20.70 10.02 5.67
CA GLU A 153 -19.57 10.18 4.72
C GLU A 153 -18.21 9.88 5.38
N PHE A 154 -18.18 9.05 6.43
CA PHE A 154 -16.99 8.76 7.22
C PHE A 154 -16.59 7.30 7.05
N CYS A 155 -15.54 7.08 6.26
CA CYS A 155 -14.85 5.81 6.10
C CYS A 155 -13.42 5.96 6.60
N GLN A 156 -12.88 4.92 7.24
CA GLN A 156 -11.50 4.87 7.69
C GLN A 156 -10.92 3.48 7.49
N SER A 157 -9.90 3.34 6.63
CA SER A 157 -9.17 2.09 6.44
C SER A 157 -7.67 2.30 6.70
N PRO A 158 -7.14 1.83 7.85
CA PRO A 158 -5.73 1.96 8.17
C PRO A 158 -4.90 0.93 7.38
N GLU A 159 -3.76 1.40 6.90
CA GLU A 159 -2.72 0.64 6.24
C GLU A 159 -1.39 0.82 6.96
N PHE A 160 -0.75 -0.29 7.26
CA PHE A 160 0.50 -0.28 8.00
C PHE A 160 1.70 -0.07 7.07
N TRP A 161 2.21 1.15 6.98
CA TRP A 161 3.30 1.53 6.09
C TRP A 161 4.71 1.27 6.65
N GLY A 162 4.82 0.91 7.93
CA GLY A 162 6.09 0.39 8.48
C GLY A 162 6.36 0.78 9.92
N TYR A 163 7.60 0.52 10.36
CA TYR A 163 8.06 0.80 11.72
C TYR A 163 9.49 1.33 11.72
N PHE A 164 9.66 2.61 12.07
CA PHE A 164 10.95 3.24 12.31
C PHE A 164 11.45 2.89 13.71
N LYS A 165 11.91 1.65 13.89
CA LYS A 165 12.30 1.10 15.21
C LYS A 165 13.32 1.96 15.97
N ASP A 166 14.30 2.53 15.27
CA ASP A 166 15.32 3.40 15.88
C ASP A 166 14.72 4.69 16.42
N LEU A 167 13.66 5.20 15.78
CA LEU A 167 12.95 6.41 16.18
C LEU A 167 11.78 6.13 17.12
N GLY A 168 11.30 4.89 17.17
CA GLY A 168 10.18 4.49 18.02
C GLY A 168 8.79 4.85 17.48
N PHE A 169 8.64 4.98 16.16
CA PHE A 169 7.38 5.34 15.54
C PHE A 169 6.94 4.33 14.48
N TYR A 170 5.69 3.91 14.54
CA TYR A 170 5.00 3.26 13.43
C TYR A 170 4.56 4.32 12.41
N LEU A 171 4.60 3.97 11.12
CA LEU A 171 4.04 4.77 10.04
C LEU A 171 2.74 4.13 9.59
N VAL A 172 1.65 4.88 9.67
CA VAL A 172 0.31 4.39 9.30
C VAL A 172 -0.34 5.38 8.37
N ASN A 173 -0.76 4.90 7.21
CA ASN A 173 -1.66 5.61 6.33
C ASN A 173 -3.10 5.28 6.69
N ILE A 174 -3.96 6.27 6.66
CA ILE A 174 -5.38 6.14 6.92
C ILE A 174 -6.12 6.62 5.69
N ASN A 175 -6.63 5.69 4.90
CA ASN A 175 -7.48 6.02 3.77
C ASN A 175 -8.86 6.46 4.27
N VAL A 176 -9.36 7.56 3.75
CA VAL A 176 -10.69 8.11 4.01
C VAL A 176 -11.47 8.22 2.70
N VAL A 177 -12.70 8.75 2.73
CA VAL A 177 -13.54 8.87 1.52
C VAL A 177 -12.84 9.71 0.44
N GLU A 178 -12.28 10.85 0.82
CA GLU A 178 -11.56 11.76 -0.08
C GLU A 178 -10.09 11.89 0.34
N GLY A 179 -9.26 10.98 -0.15
CA GLY A 179 -7.81 11.00 0.07
C GLY A 179 -7.37 10.13 1.25
N ASN A 180 -6.29 10.56 1.90
CA ASN A 180 -5.63 9.78 2.93
C ASN A 180 -4.80 10.68 3.86
N ASP A 181 -4.71 10.29 5.13
CA ASP A 181 -3.89 10.94 6.13
C ASP A 181 -2.77 10.00 6.60
N VAL A 182 -1.55 10.49 6.75
CA VAL A 182 -0.44 9.70 7.29
C VAL A 182 -0.10 10.16 8.71
N TYR A 183 0.08 9.18 9.59
CA TYR A 183 0.39 9.39 10.99
C TYR A 183 1.66 8.65 11.39
N LEU A 184 2.47 9.29 12.25
CA LEU A 184 3.39 8.58 13.11
C LEU A 184 2.68 8.17 14.39
N ILE A 185 2.81 6.90 14.78
CA ILE A 185 2.23 6.38 16.03
C ILE A 185 3.37 6.00 16.96
N SER A 186 3.43 6.63 18.14
CA SER A 186 4.47 6.34 19.14
C SER A 186 4.38 4.90 19.64
N ASP A 187 5.50 4.15 19.62
CA ASP A 187 5.58 2.80 20.19
C ASP A 187 5.59 2.80 21.73
N LEU A 188 5.73 3.98 22.36
CA LEU A 188 5.67 4.16 23.80
C LEU A 188 4.25 4.41 24.29
N THR A 189 3.58 5.39 23.67
CA THR A 189 2.30 5.93 24.16
C THR A 189 1.10 5.51 23.30
N GLY A 190 1.33 5.16 22.04
CA GLY A 190 0.28 4.97 21.05
C GLY A 190 -0.35 6.28 20.55
N GLU A 191 0.20 7.44 20.95
CA GLU A 191 -0.23 8.75 20.47
C GLU A 191 0.05 8.89 18.97
N LYS A 192 -0.89 9.53 18.27
CA LYS A 192 -0.81 9.81 16.85
C LYS A 192 -0.29 11.21 16.62
N PHE A 193 0.68 11.34 15.72
CA PHE A 193 1.17 12.61 15.22
C PHE A 193 0.80 12.67 13.74
N HIS A 194 -0.14 13.54 13.40
CA HIS A 194 -0.45 13.82 12.01
C HIS A 194 0.80 14.41 11.34
N ILE A 195 1.15 13.88 10.18
CA ILE A 195 2.20 14.43 9.35
C ILE A 195 1.51 15.10 8.17
N HIS A 196 1.25 14.36 7.10
CA HIS A 196 0.59 14.79 5.88
C HIS A 196 0.16 13.56 5.05
N ASN A 197 -0.01 13.65 3.73
CA ASN A 197 -0.75 12.65 2.93
C ASN A 197 0.14 11.70 2.10
N SER A 198 1.46 11.69 2.33
CA SER A 198 2.39 10.85 1.56
C SER A 198 3.47 10.21 2.43
N TYR A 199 4.26 9.34 1.79
CA TYR A 199 5.35 8.66 2.46
C TYR A 199 6.45 9.67 2.82
N PRO A 200 6.85 9.76 4.11
CA PRO A 200 7.80 10.76 4.55
C PRO A 200 9.22 10.47 4.06
N ASN A 201 9.98 11.53 3.77
CA ASN A 201 11.36 11.44 3.30
C ASN A 201 12.32 11.69 4.47
N ILE A 202 13.07 10.66 4.88
CA ILE A 202 13.99 10.74 6.02
C ILE A 202 15.40 11.13 5.54
N SER A 203 16.04 12.07 6.24
CA SER A 203 17.42 12.48 5.92
C SER A 203 18.42 11.32 6.06
N PRO A 204 19.55 11.34 5.33
CA PRO A 204 20.54 10.27 5.41
C PRO A 204 21.09 10.03 6.83
N ASP A 205 21.18 11.09 7.65
CA ASP A 205 21.60 11.01 9.06
C ASP A 205 20.44 10.79 10.05
N LYS A 206 19.21 10.59 9.55
CA LYS A 206 17.98 10.33 10.32
C LYS A 206 17.64 11.42 11.35
N LYS A 207 17.95 12.68 11.06
CA LYS A 207 17.61 13.83 11.92
C LYS A 207 16.44 14.64 11.41
N TYR A 208 16.11 14.51 10.13
CA TYR A 208 14.98 15.21 9.52
C TYR A 208 14.02 14.24 8.88
N LEU A 209 12.74 14.53 9.06
CA LEU A 209 11.66 13.99 8.27
C LEU A 209 11.10 15.14 7.44
N VAL A 210 11.01 14.93 6.12
CA VAL A 210 10.58 15.94 5.16
C VAL A 210 9.32 15.48 4.48
N TYR A 211 8.36 16.38 4.42
CA TYR A 211 7.23 16.33 3.52
C TYR A 211 7.38 17.45 2.50
N ALA A 212 7.19 17.12 1.23
CA ALA A 212 7.09 18.09 0.17
C ALA A 212 6.17 17.50 -0.88
N ASP A 213 4.89 17.90 -0.85
CA ASP A 213 3.91 17.51 -1.86
C ASP A 213 3.07 18.70 -2.26
N GLY A 214 2.83 18.77 -3.57
CA GLY A 214 1.75 19.55 -4.13
C GLY A 214 0.61 18.63 -4.47
N LEU A 215 -0.45 18.66 -3.67
CA LEU A 215 -1.68 17.94 -3.98
C LEU A 215 -2.57 18.80 -4.84
N ASN A 216 -2.97 18.23 -5.96
CA ASN A 216 -3.88 18.83 -6.91
C ASN A 216 -5.26 18.21 -6.65
N GLY A 217 -6.16 18.91 -5.95
CA GLY A 217 -7.53 18.40 -5.81
C GLY A 217 -8.48 19.06 -4.82
N PHE A 218 -8.02 19.65 -3.72
CA PHE A 218 -8.93 20.19 -2.69
C PHE A 218 -8.39 21.47 -2.06
N LEU A 219 -9.27 22.47 -1.89
CA LEU A 219 -8.94 23.84 -1.44
C LEU A 219 -8.34 23.92 -0.02
N ASP A 220 -8.34 22.83 0.75
CA ASP A 220 -7.96 22.81 2.17
C ASP A 220 -6.77 21.88 2.50
N GLN A 221 -6.09 21.31 1.50
CA GLN A 221 -4.92 20.44 1.73
C GLN A 221 -3.60 21.23 1.65
N PHE A 222 -2.65 20.90 2.53
CA PHE A 222 -1.35 21.55 2.56
C PHE A 222 -0.57 21.31 1.25
N ASN A 223 -0.32 22.38 0.50
CA ASN A 223 0.55 22.39 -0.69
C ASN A 223 1.87 23.07 -0.31
N GLY A 224 2.91 22.30 -0.02
CA GLY A 224 4.11 22.90 0.54
C GLY A 224 5.18 21.95 1.01
N ILE A 225 6.14 22.51 1.74
CA ILE A 225 7.21 21.80 2.42
C ILE A 225 6.97 21.89 3.93
N GLU A 226 7.02 20.76 4.62
CA GLU A 226 7.18 20.73 6.07
C GLU A 226 8.39 19.89 6.46
N ILE A 227 9.18 20.39 7.40
CA ILE A 227 10.39 19.72 7.88
C ILE A 227 10.27 19.55 9.39
N PHE A 228 10.41 18.30 9.82
CA PHE A 228 10.41 17.92 11.22
C PHE A 228 11.82 17.53 11.65
N GLU A 229 12.27 18.04 12.80
CA GLU A 229 13.37 17.43 13.53
C GLU A 229 12.88 16.16 14.22
N ILE A 230 13.63 15.08 14.03
CA ILE A 230 13.32 13.78 14.59
C ILE A 230 14.48 13.27 15.44
N SER A 231 14.12 12.63 16.55
CA SER A 231 15.01 11.81 17.36
C SER A 231 14.17 10.72 18.03
N PRO A 232 14.77 9.74 18.73
CA PRO A 232 13.99 8.68 19.37
C PRO A 232 12.87 9.26 20.25
N HIS A 233 11.62 8.93 19.90
CA HIS A 233 10.38 9.35 20.56
C HIS A 233 10.09 10.85 20.55
N HIS A 234 10.78 11.62 19.71
CA HIS A 234 10.56 13.05 19.60
C HIS A 234 10.47 13.47 18.14
N ILE A 235 9.42 14.21 17.83
CA ILE A 235 9.22 14.87 16.56
C ILE A 235 8.76 16.30 16.80
N LYS A 236 9.29 17.24 16.02
CA LYS A 236 8.93 18.65 16.11
C LYS A 236 9.01 19.30 14.74
N SER A 237 7.94 19.97 14.31
CA SER A 237 7.96 20.82 13.12
C SER A 237 8.91 22.00 13.35
N VAL A 238 9.88 22.18 12.44
CA VAL A 238 10.90 23.24 12.52
C VAL A 238 10.88 24.19 11.33
N TYR A 239 10.17 23.83 10.27
CA TYR A 239 10.00 24.65 9.09
C TYR A 239 8.73 24.25 8.35
N GLN A 240 7.98 25.25 7.90
CA GLN A 240 6.84 25.07 7.03
C GLN A 240 6.86 26.17 5.97
N LYS A 241 6.59 25.81 4.72
CA LYS A 241 6.43 26.74 3.61
C LYS A 241 5.32 26.26 2.70
N GLU A 242 4.29 27.06 2.56
CA GLU A 242 3.19 26.83 1.62
C GLU A 242 3.50 27.47 0.27
N PHE A 243 3.17 26.77 -0.81
CA PHE A 243 3.28 27.26 -2.19
C PHE A 243 1.96 27.88 -2.65
N LYS A 244 2.02 28.68 -3.71
CA LYS A 244 0.81 29.26 -4.29
C LYS A 244 -0.02 28.19 -4.99
N TYR A 245 -1.31 28.44 -5.13
CA TYR A 245 -2.16 27.63 -6.03
C TYR A 245 -1.53 27.56 -7.42
N GLY A 246 -1.46 26.35 -7.99
CA GLY A 246 -0.79 26.07 -9.27
C GLY A 246 0.72 25.77 -9.17
N GLU A 247 1.37 26.02 -8.02
CA GLU A 247 2.77 25.67 -7.81
C GLU A 247 2.86 24.32 -7.06
N PHE A 248 2.98 23.23 -7.81
CA PHE A 248 3.07 21.88 -7.26
C PHE A 248 4.51 21.38 -7.27
N TYR A 249 5.04 21.03 -6.11
CA TYR A 249 6.37 20.47 -5.99
C TYR A 249 6.35 19.23 -5.11
N ILE A 250 6.97 18.16 -5.61
CA ILE A 250 7.13 16.90 -4.89
C ILE A 250 8.59 16.71 -4.47
N PHE A 251 8.81 15.98 -3.39
CA PHE A 251 10.15 15.54 -3.00
C PHE A 251 10.81 14.75 -4.14
N HIS A 252 12.07 15.07 -4.43
CA HIS A 252 12.84 14.36 -5.45
C HIS A 252 14.00 13.55 -4.85
N SER A 253 14.92 14.21 -4.14
CA SER A 253 16.11 13.53 -3.62
C SER A 253 16.87 14.35 -2.59
N TRP A 254 17.42 13.70 -1.56
CA TRP A 254 18.46 14.29 -0.72
C TRP A 254 19.75 14.54 -1.50
N LYS A 255 20.42 15.66 -1.21
CA LYS A 255 21.78 15.97 -1.69
C LYS A 255 22.83 15.71 -0.63
N ASP A 256 22.49 16.03 0.61
CA ASP A 256 23.29 15.75 1.81
C ASP A 256 22.35 15.74 3.04
N ASN A 257 22.89 15.78 4.25
CA ASN A 257 22.10 15.76 5.49
C ASN A 257 21.26 17.03 5.72
N ASN A 258 21.58 18.12 5.03
CA ASN A 258 21.05 19.46 5.26
C ASN A 258 20.49 20.10 3.98
N SER A 259 20.37 19.34 2.88
CA SER A 259 19.77 19.84 1.65
C SER A 259 19.14 18.75 0.80
N PHE A 260 18.06 19.09 0.10
CA PHE A 260 17.33 18.19 -0.79
C PHE A 260 16.73 18.97 -1.97
N LEU A 261 16.43 18.24 -3.04
CA LEU A 261 15.71 18.75 -4.19
C LEU A 261 14.24 18.39 -4.10
N ILE A 262 13.42 19.33 -4.54
CA ILE A 262 12.02 19.12 -4.92
C ILE A 262 11.89 19.41 -6.42
N LYS A 263 11.00 18.69 -7.10
CA LYS A 263 10.75 18.82 -8.53
C LYS A 263 9.33 19.32 -8.74
N HIS A 264 9.15 20.22 -9.71
CA HIS A 264 7.82 20.64 -10.13
C HIS A 264 7.03 19.42 -10.66
N ASP A 265 5.83 19.23 -10.16
CA ASP A 265 4.90 18.19 -10.58
C ASP A 265 3.72 18.79 -11.35
N PHE A 266 3.07 17.99 -12.19
CA PHE A 266 2.15 18.37 -13.26
C PHE A 266 1.02 19.37 -12.86
N ASP A 267 0.78 20.38 -13.71
CA ASP A 267 -0.38 21.29 -13.66
C ASP A 267 -1.36 20.95 -14.79
N TRP A 268 -2.59 20.54 -14.44
CA TRP A 268 -3.63 20.16 -15.40
C TRP A 268 -4.29 21.36 -16.09
N GLU A 269 -4.08 22.59 -15.62
CA GLU A 269 -4.58 23.80 -16.28
C GLU A 269 -3.79 24.15 -17.55
N THR A 270 -2.55 23.65 -17.66
CA THR A 270 -1.72 23.80 -18.86
C THR A 270 -1.71 22.51 -19.67
N GLU A 271 -2.78 22.23 -20.43
CA GLU A 271 -2.75 21.22 -21.49
C GLU A 271 -1.59 21.52 -22.47
N GLY A 272 -0.49 20.79 -22.36
CA GLY A 272 0.44 20.59 -23.49
C GLY A 272 1.90 20.98 -23.33
N ASP A 273 2.35 21.55 -22.21
CA ASP A 273 3.78 21.77 -21.97
C ASP A 273 4.32 20.72 -20.97
N ASP A 274 5.23 19.86 -21.43
CA ASP A 274 6.08 19.03 -20.55
C ASP A 274 6.65 19.96 -19.47
N PRO A 275 6.37 19.74 -18.16
CA PRO A 275 6.85 20.63 -17.13
C PRO A 275 8.36 20.71 -17.28
N GLN A 276 8.86 21.85 -17.79
CA GLN A 276 10.29 22.11 -17.90
C GLN A 276 10.91 21.66 -16.60
N ASP A 277 11.98 20.85 -16.67
CA ASP A 277 12.68 20.22 -15.55
C ASP A 277 13.09 21.27 -14.48
N LYS A 278 12.11 21.70 -13.69
CA LYS A 278 12.19 22.80 -12.73
C LYS A 278 12.38 22.16 -11.37
N TYR A 279 13.53 22.43 -10.80
CA TYR A 279 13.90 21.96 -9.48
C TYR A 279 14.06 23.15 -8.55
N MET A 280 13.72 22.96 -7.29
CA MET A 280 14.14 23.85 -6.22
C MET A 280 15.03 23.08 -5.24
N MET A 281 16.04 23.75 -4.73
CA MET A 281 16.87 23.26 -3.64
C MET A 281 16.32 23.82 -2.33
N VAL A 282 15.98 22.92 -1.42
CA VAL A 282 15.69 23.24 -0.02
C VAL A 282 16.95 22.97 0.79
N TYR A 283 17.40 23.93 1.58
CA TYR A 283 18.67 23.83 2.30
C TYR A 283 18.63 24.49 3.67
N LYS A 284 19.38 23.93 4.61
CA LYS A 284 19.50 24.45 5.97
C LYS A 284 20.44 25.66 6.00
N THR A 285 20.01 26.72 6.66
CA THR A 285 20.82 27.91 6.97
C THR A 285 21.26 27.89 8.44
N ASN A 286 21.97 28.92 8.89
CA ASN A 286 22.39 29.01 10.30
C ASN A 286 21.21 29.12 11.29
N SER A 287 20.04 29.57 10.84
CA SER A 287 18.89 29.85 11.71
C SER A 287 17.59 29.14 11.34
N SER A 288 17.46 28.61 10.11
CA SER A 288 16.24 27.95 9.63
C SER A 288 16.50 27.12 8.37
N TRP A 289 15.49 26.87 7.56
CA TRP A 289 15.56 26.32 6.20
C TRP A 289 15.14 27.38 5.19
N ASP A 290 15.61 27.24 3.97
CA ASP A 290 15.31 28.14 2.87
C ASP A 290 15.22 27.38 1.54
N VAL A 291 14.62 28.01 0.53
CA VAL A 291 14.32 27.41 -0.78
C VAL A 291 14.78 28.34 -1.89
N LYS A 292 15.49 27.80 -2.88
CA LYS A 292 15.92 28.54 -4.08
C LYS A 292 15.75 27.71 -5.35
N GLU A 293 15.59 28.37 -6.48
CA GLU A 293 15.64 27.71 -7.79
C GLU A 293 16.96 26.93 -7.97
N PHE A 294 16.86 25.74 -8.56
CA PHE A 294 17.98 24.88 -8.86
C PHE A 294 18.03 24.59 -10.35
N LYS A 295 19.10 25.04 -11.00
CA LYS A 295 19.42 24.69 -12.38
C LYS A 295 20.40 23.51 -12.34
N LYS A 296 19.98 22.39 -12.93
CA LYS A 296 20.74 21.14 -12.95
C LYS A 296 21.99 21.24 -13.80
#